data_AF-A0A517IGH2-F1
#
_entry.id   AF-A0A517IGH2-F1
#
_cell.length_a   1.000
_cell.length_b   1.000
_cell.length_c   1.000
_cell.angle_alpha   90.00
_cell.angle_beta   90.00
_cell.angle_gamma   90.00
#
_symmetry.space_group_name_H-M   'P 1'
#
loop_
_entity.id
_entity.type
_entity.pdbx_description
1 polymer ?
#
loop_
_entity_poly.entity_id
_entity_poly.type
_entity_poly.pdbx_seq_one_letter_code
_entity_poly.pdbx_strand_id
1 'polypeptide(L)' 'MQQLLDFPDYVERTERIRQRGQEKLTFDVDESGIEWTVRDVIEELRLLVDGKATMDLEEFIEGIREQGRRLQRGV' A
#
# COMPACT_ATOMS: atom_id res chain seq x y z
N MET A 1 -26.45 -25.73 -22.20
CA MET A 1 -25.65 -26.40 -21.15
C MET A 1 -24.22 -25.93 -21.32
N GLN A 2 -23.70 -25.13 -20.40
CA GLN A 2 -22.27 -24.76 -20.41
C GLN A 2 -21.48 -26.02 -20.02
N GLN A 3 -20.61 -26.50 -20.91
CA GLN A 3 -19.68 -27.57 -20.58
C GLN A 3 -18.71 -27.05 -19.53
N LEU A 4 -18.77 -27.62 -18.33
CA LEU A 4 -17.78 -27.40 -17.29
C LEU A 4 -16.48 -28.01 -17.82
N LEU A 5 -15.52 -27.16 -18.19
CA LEU A 5 -14.18 -27.65 -18.53
C LEU A 5 -13.58 -28.25 -17.25
N ASP A 6 -12.98 -29.43 -17.37
CA ASP A 6 -12.24 -30.00 -16.25
C ASP A 6 -11.12 -29.02 -15.84
N PHE A 7 -10.92 -28.92 -14.53
CA PHE A 7 -10.03 -27.92 -13.91
C PHE A 7 -8.65 -27.80 -14.58
N PRO A 8 -7.99 -28.90 -15.02
CA PRO A 8 -6.70 -28.83 -15.73
C PRO A 8 -6.79 -28.13 -17.09
N ASP A 9 -7.79 -28.45 -17.91
CA ASP A 9 -7.95 -27.89 -19.27
C ASP A 9 -8.32 -26.39 -19.21
N TYR A 10 -9.09 -26.01 -18.19
CA TYR A 10 -9.42 -24.62 -17.94
C TYR A 10 -8.20 -23.78 -17.56
N VAL A 11 -7.31 -24.32 -16.72
CA VAL A 11 -6.05 -23.65 -16.33
C VAL A 11 -5.16 -23.48 -17.56
N GLU A 12 -4.94 -24.51 -18.37
CA GLU A 12 -4.10 -24.41 -19.56
C GLU A 12 -4.64 -23.39 -20.58
N ARG A 13 -5.97 -23.37 -20.78
CA ARG A 13 -6.62 -22.40 -21.67
C ARG A 13 -6.51 -20.95 -21.17
N THR A 14 -6.57 -20.75 -19.87
CA THR A 14 -6.52 -19.42 -19.25
C THR A 14 -5.10 -18.97 -18.93
N GLU A 15 -4.10 -19.84 -19.04
CA GLU A 15 -2.69 -19.54 -18.71
C GLU A 15 -2.11 -18.41 -19.58
N ARG A 16 -2.48 -18.35 -20.87
CA ARG A 16 -2.09 -17.22 -21.74
C ARG A 16 -2.68 -15.89 -21.29
N ILE A 17 -3.87 -15.91 -20.69
CA ILE A 17 -4.54 -14.71 -20.15
C ILE A 17 -3.85 -14.32 -18.83
N ARG A 18 -3.53 -15.30 -17.97
CA ARG A 18 -2.78 -15.12 -16.73
C ARG A 18 -1.42 -14.46 -16.97
N GLN A 19 -0.66 -14.96 -17.94
CA GLN A 19 0.66 -14.44 -18.30
C GLN A 19 0.58 -13.00 -18.82
N ARG A 20 -0.42 -12.66 -19.65
CA ARG A 20 -0.67 -11.26 -20.08
C ARG A 20 -1.14 -10.35 -18.95
N GLY A 21 -1.85 -10.91 -17.96
CA GLY A 21 -2.25 -10.18 -16.76
C GLY A 21 -1.08 -9.88 -15.82
N GLN A 22 -0.06 -10.74 -15.78
CA GLN A 22 1.14 -10.54 -14.96
C GLN A 22 2.05 -9.43 -15.49
N GLU A 23 2.19 -9.26 -16.81
CA GLU A 23 2.92 -8.12 -17.40
C GLU A 23 2.26 -6.75 -17.10
N LYS A 24 0.96 -6.75 -16.73
CA LYS A 24 0.22 -5.53 -16.38
C LYS A 24 0.06 -5.34 -14.86
N LEU A 25 0.60 -6.25 -14.07
CA LEU A 25 0.64 -6.21 -12.59
C LEU A 25 2.03 -5.83 -12.06
N THR A 26 2.99 -5.54 -12.93
CA THR A 26 4.05 -4.60 -12.59
C THR A 26 3.35 -3.29 -12.27
N PHE A 27 3.08 -3.08 -10.99
CA PHE A 27 2.93 -1.75 -10.45
C PHE A 27 4.17 -1.01 -10.95
N ASP A 28 4.00 -0.17 -11.97
CA ASP A 28 4.92 0.93 -12.19
C ASP A 28 4.83 1.73 -10.89
N VAL A 29 5.66 1.33 -9.92
CA VAL A 29 6.04 2.16 -8.80
C VAL A 29 6.87 3.24 -9.47
N ASP A 30 6.16 4.19 -10.05
CA ASP A 30 6.73 5.48 -10.38
C ASP A 30 7.47 5.91 -9.10
N GLU A 31 8.75 6.23 -9.26
CA GLU A 31 9.56 6.82 -8.18
C GLU A 31 9.00 8.19 -7.76
N SER A 32 7.87 8.64 -8.31
CA SER A 32 6.88 9.43 -7.57
C SER A 32 6.31 8.63 -6.39
N GLY A 33 7.15 8.33 -5.40
CA GLY A 33 6.76 7.68 -4.16
C GLY A 33 5.53 8.38 -3.59
N ILE A 34 4.46 7.60 -3.36
CA ILE A 34 3.15 7.98 -2.82
C ILE A 34 3.11 9.43 -2.33
N GLU A 35 2.49 10.32 -3.12
CA GLU A 35 2.28 11.71 -2.73
C GLU A 35 1.54 11.71 -1.38
N TRP A 36 2.23 12.16 -0.33
CA TRP A 36 1.62 12.25 0.98
C TRP A 36 0.49 13.26 0.90
N THR A 37 -0.66 12.92 1.44
CA THR A 37 -1.76 13.87 1.60
C THR A 37 -1.84 14.30 3.06
N VAL A 38 -2.52 15.42 3.30
CA VAL A 38 -2.80 15.86 4.68
C VAL A 38 -3.61 14.80 5.44
N ARG A 39 -4.42 14.00 4.73
CA ARG A 39 -5.16 12.88 5.35
C ARG A 39 -4.21 11.81 5.87
N ASP A 40 -3.19 11.45 5.10
CA ASP A 40 -2.23 10.42 5.52
C ASP A 40 -1.47 10.86 6.78
N VAL A 41 -1.07 12.13 6.84
CA VAL A 41 -0.46 12.69 8.06
C VAL A 41 -1.39 12.61 9.27
N ILE A 42 -2.69 12.88 9.10
CA ILE A 42 -3.68 12.76 10.17
C ILE A 42 -3.83 11.31 10.62
N GLU A 43 -3.84 10.35 9.68
CA GLU A 43 -3.94 8.92 9.99
C GLU A 43 -2.70 8.44 10.75
N GLU A 44 -1.50 8.81 10.33
CA GLU A 44 -0.27 8.50 11.06
C GLU A 44 -0.27 9.08 12.47
N LEU A 45 -0.72 10.33 12.65
CA LEU A 45 -0.84 10.94 13.97
C LEU A 45 -1.81 10.17 14.88
N ARG A 46 -2.89 9.61 14.33
CA ARG A 46 -3.81 8.76 15.10
C ARG A 46 -3.14 7.46 15.51
N LEU A 47 -2.42 6.81 14.60
CA LEU A 47 -1.68 5.58 14.90
C LEU A 47 -0.62 5.79 16.00
N LEU A 48 0.11 6.91 15.94
CA LEU A 48 1.07 7.28 16.98
C LEU A 48 0.40 7.46 18.34
N VAL A 49 -0.78 8.11 18.39
CA VAL A 49 -1.54 8.31 19.63
C VAL A 49 -2.07 6.98 20.17
N ASP A 50 -2.62 6.13 19.31
CA ASP A 50 -3.16 4.82 19.70
C ASP A 50 -2.06 3.88 20.20
N GLY A 51 -0.88 3.91 19.57
CA GLY A 51 0.29 3.12 19.95
C GLY A 51 1.08 3.67 21.14
N LYS A 52 0.77 4.87 21.64
CA LYS A 52 1.56 5.55 22.68
C LYS A 52 1.74 4.72 23.96
N ALA A 53 0.76 3.89 24.32
CA ALA A 53 0.84 3.07 25.53
C ALA A 53 1.91 1.96 25.44
N THR A 54 2.33 1.59 24.24
CA THR A 54 3.28 0.49 23.98
C THR A 54 4.57 0.92 23.28
N MET A 55 4.70 2.21 22.95
CA MET A 55 5.81 2.79 22.20
C MET A 55 6.80 3.47 23.14
N ASP A 56 8.08 3.51 22.76
CA ASP A 56 9.06 4.30 23.48
C ASP A 56 8.78 5.81 23.33
N LEU A 57 9.12 6.59 24.36
CA LEU A 57 8.86 8.03 24.35
C LEU A 57 9.65 8.75 23.24
N GLU A 58 10.89 8.33 22.98
CA GLU A 58 11.74 8.93 21.95
C GLU A 58 11.19 8.63 20.55
N GLU A 59 10.78 7.39 20.29
CA GLU A 59 10.11 6.98 19.06
C GLU A 59 8.81 7.78 18.82
N PHE A 60 8.00 7.95 19.86
CA PHE A 60 6.78 8.75 19.78
C PHE A 60 7.08 10.21 19.41
N ILE A 61 8.06 10.83 20.08
CA ILE A 61 8.45 12.23 19.80
C ILE A 61 9.01 12.37 18.38
N GLU A 62 9.82 11.42 17.93
CA GLU A 62 10.37 11.41 16.58
C GLU A 62 9.26 11.28 15.53
N GLY A 63 8.30 10.37 15.75
CA GLY A 63 7.13 10.20 14.90
C GLY A 63 6.32 11.50 14.74
N ILE A 64 6.03 12.18 15.85
CA ILE A 64 5.32 13.48 15.81
C ILE A 64 6.14 14.54 15.06
N ARG A 65 7.46 14.61 15.29
CA ARG A 65 8.33 15.57 14.60
C ARG A 65 8.36 15.32 13.10
N GLU A 66 8.40 14.06 12.67
CA GLU A 66 8.39 13.71 11.25
C GLU A 66 7.10 14.13 10.55
N GLN A 67 5.94 13.91 11.18
CA GLN A 67 4.68 14.42 10.66
C GLN A 67 4.66 15.96 10.55
N GLY A 68 5.25 16.65 11.53
CA GLY A 68 5.46 18.10 11.46
C GLY A 68 6.32 18.55 10.29
N ARG A 69 7.41 17.82 9.98
CA ARG A 69 8.27 18.12 8.82
C ARG A 69 7.54 17.93 7.49
N ARG A 70 6.71 16.90 7.36
CA ARG A 70 5.90 16.66 6.16
C ARG A 70 4.95 17.82 5.89
N LEU A 71 4.20 18.25 6.92
CA LEU A 71 3.32 19.42 6.78
C LEU A 71 4.07 20.69 6.39
N GLN A 72 5.27 20.92 6.92
CA GLN A 72 6.11 22.06 6.54
C GLN A 72 6.61 21.99 5.09
N ARG A 73 6.80 20.79 4.55
CA ARG A 73 7.22 20.56 3.16
C ARG A 73 6.06 20.67 2.17
N GLY A 74 4.83 20.85 2.66
CA GLY A 74 3.63 20.93 1.83
C GLY A 74 3.01 19.57 1.55
N VAL A 75 3.15 18.67 2.55
CA VAL A 75 3.06 17.20 2.54
C VAL A 75 4.20 16.50 1.80
#